data_AF-A0AAW2QV81-F1
#
_entry.id   AF-A0AAW2QV81-F1
#
_cell.length_a   1.000
_cell.length_b   1.000
_cell.length_c   1.000
_cell.angle_alpha   90.00
_cell.angle_beta   90.00
_cell.angle_gamma   90.00
#
_symmetry.space_group_name_H-M   'P 1'
#
loop_
_entity.id
_entity.type
_entity.pdbx_description
1 polymer ?
#
loop_
_entity_poly.entity_id
_entity_poly.type
_entity_poly.pdbx_seq_one_letter_code
_entity_poly.pdbx_strand_id
1 'polypeptide(L)'
;MSPPPSVDKTRSSPTLFEMMANEPDCVPRATTFVENSAVSAQNNQNSKMPMNPPSQDKQALMQQRLVDLLAVRSPGNQFNDEGSSDVKLTLSSKDGVSVSISVHRQILVAHSRFFALKLNERWVKQQRSSGPYIVEIADCDDIEVYIETLRLMYCKDLRKKLMKEDVSRVLGILKVSAAIGFDAGVLSCLEYLEAAPWAEDEEEKVASLLSELRLEGVGAAEVLKRVSLDATAGIEDGNDNEEVLLKLLQVVLEGKDEKARRDMKGLVTKMLRENSSQNDLRKESLYFACDGCLKLLRCHFLQAAEADMHDVGQIARQADNLHWLLDILIDRQIAEDFLKIWSLQSELAQVHSKVPPIHRYEVSRVTARLFVGIGKRQLLASKEARCMLLQTCGDDCPNIQRGFEVWWRRAFRRRSGQLERPQMRIITDNTTDNS
;
A
#
# COMPACT_ATOMS: atom_id res chain seq x y z
N MET A 1 -25.42 30.11 -58.57
CA MET A 1 -26.20 30.47 -57.37
C MET A 1 -25.70 29.63 -56.23
N SER A 2 -25.16 30.28 -55.20
CA SER A 2 -24.64 29.62 -54.00
C SER A 2 -25.50 30.06 -52.81
N PRO A 3 -25.96 29.15 -51.94
CA PRO A 3 -26.72 29.51 -50.74
C PRO A 3 -25.77 30.04 -49.64
N PRO A 4 -26.27 30.84 -48.68
CA PRO A 4 -25.46 31.34 -47.58
C PRO A 4 -25.24 30.25 -46.51
N PRO A 5 -24.15 30.31 -45.72
CA PRO A 5 -23.87 29.31 -44.71
C PRO A 5 -24.75 29.48 -43.48
N SER A 6 -25.10 28.35 -42.86
CA SER A 6 -25.89 28.22 -41.64
C SER A 6 -25.16 28.74 -40.41
N VAL A 7 -25.91 29.43 -39.54
CA VAL A 7 -25.45 29.94 -38.24
C VAL A 7 -25.19 28.78 -37.28
N ASP A 8 -23.93 28.53 -36.92
CA ASP A 8 -23.57 27.60 -35.85
C ASP A 8 -23.99 28.18 -34.50
N LYS A 9 -24.95 27.53 -33.85
CA LYS A 9 -25.20 27.70 -32.41
C LYS A 9 -24.04 27.07 -31.65
N THR A 10 -23.21 27.90 -31.03
CA THR A 10 -22.25 27.50 -30.00
C THR A 10 -22.91 26.62 -28.95
N ARG A 11 -22.51 25.34 -28.91
CA ARG A 11 -22.92 24.37 -27.89
C ARG A 11 -22.02 24.56 -26.67
N SER A 12 -22.55 25.13 -25.59
CA SER A 12 -21.87 25.18 -24.30
C SER A 12 -21.60 23.78 -23.76
N SER A 13 -20.48 23.60 -23.07
CA SER A 13 -20.13 22.37 -22.36
C SER A 13 -21.19 22.04 -21.29
N PRO A 14 -21.50 20.74 -21.07
CA PRO A 14 -22.57 20.34 -20.17
C PRO A 14 -22.20 20.62 -18.72
N THR A 15 -23.20 20.99 -17.93
CA THR A 15 -22.99 21.21 -16.49
C THR A 15 -22.94 19.89 -15.73
N LEU A 16 -22.25 19.87 -14.58
CA LEU A 16 -22.11 18.70 -13.71
C LEU A 16 -23.47 18.01 -13.38
N PHE A 17 -24.55 18.79 -13.30
CA PHE A 17 -25.91 18.28 -13.07
C PHE A 17 -26.49 17.49 -14.26
N GLU A 18 -26.17 17.86 -15.50
CA GLU A 18 -26.59 17.13 -16.71
C GLU A 18 -25.81 15.83 -16.88
N MET A 19 -24.55 15.80 -16.44
CA MET A 19 -23.73 14.58 -16.43
C MET A 19 -24.25 13.55 -15.40
N MET A 20 -24.72 14.00 -14.24
CA MET A 20 -25.26 13.10 -13.20
C MET A 20 -26.70 12.63 -13.46
N ALA A 21 -27.43 13.29 -14.36
CA ALA A 21 -28.80 12.89 -14.72
C ALA A 21 -28.85 11.74 -15.73
N ASN A 22 -27.76 11.52 -16.48
CA ASN A 22 -27.62 10.50 -17.50
C ASN A 22 -26.51 9.51 -17.12
N GLU A 23 -26.71 8.70 -16.09
CA GLU A 23 -25.92 7.48 -15.94
C GLU A 23 -26.54 6.37 -16.80
N PRO A 24 -25.78 5.68 -17.67
CA PRO A 24 -26.24 4.46 -18.28
C PRO A 24 -26.20 3.32 -17.25
N ASP A 25 -27.34 2.64 -17.07
CA ASP A 25 -27.44 1.43 -16.27
C ASP A 25 -26.40 0.39 -16.75
N CYS A 26 -25.50 -0.02 -15.85
CA CYS A 26 -24.45 -0.98 -16.14
C CYS A 26 -25.02 -2.40 -16.23
N VAL A 27 -25.35 -2.87 -17.45
CA VAL A 27 -25.70 -4.26 -17.74
C VAL A 27 -24.42 -5.05 -18.08
N PRO A 28 -24.19 -6.24 -17.49
CA PRO A 28 -23.00 -7.04 -17.79
C PRO A 28 -23.09 -7.62 -19.21
N ARG A 29 -22.10 -7.29 -20.05
CA ARG A 29 -22.05 -7.64 -21.47
C ARG A 29 -21.56 -9.08 -21.66
N ALA A 30 -22.46 -9.96 -22.07
CA ALA A 30 -22.12 -11.24 -22.69
C ALA A 30 -21.42 -10.98 -24.04
N THR A 31 -20.26 -11.58 -24.25
CA THR A 31 -19.51 -11.54 -25.52
C THR A 31 -20.15 -12.48 -26.53
N THR A 32 -20.83 -11.90 -27.51
CA THR A 32 -21.26 -12.57 -28.75
C THR A 32 -20.08 -12.67 -29.72
N PHE A 33 -19.73 -13.89 -30.08
CA PHE A 33 -18.85 -14.20 -31.21
C PHE A 33 -19.58 -13.99 -32.53
N VAL A 34 -18.89 -13.40 -33.51
CA VAL A 34 -19.34 -13.27 -34.89
C VAL A 34 -18.86 -14.48 -35.69
N GLU A 35 -19.81 -15.20 -36.28
CA GLU A 35 -19.60 -16.27 -37.25
C GLU A 35 -19.08 -15.74 -38.58
N ASN A 36 -18.19 -16.51 -39.22
CA ASN A 36 -18.15 -16.64 -40.67
C ASN A 36 -17.69 -18.08 -41.04
N SER A 37 -18.56 -18.77 -41.77
CA SER A 37 -18.47 -20.08 -42.44
C SER A 37 -17.26 -20.18 -43.40
N ALA A 38 -16.72 -21.32 -43.88
CA ALA A 38 -16.90 -22.78 -43.86
C ALA A 38 -15.48 -23.37 -44.17
N VAL A 39 -15.08 -24.64 -43.96
CA VAL A 39 -15.44 -25.88 -44.67
C VAL A 39 -14.81 -27.10 -43.94
N SER A 40 -15.64 -28.14 -43.78
CA SER A 40 -15.43 -29.60 -43.64
C SER A 40 -14.08 -30.26 -43.26
N ALA A 41 -14.18 -31.04 -42.17
CA ALA A 41 -13.75 -32.44 -41.95
C ALA A 41 -12.26 -32.86 -42.04
N GLN A 42 -11.71 -33.33 -40.91
CA GLN A 42 -11.51 -34.77 -40.69
C GLN A 42 -11.11 -35.11 -39.25
N ASN A 43 -11.58 -36.30 -38.87
CA ASN A 43 -11.55 -36.97 -37.59
C ASN A 43 -10.14 -37.50 -37.25
N ASN A 44 -9.66 -37.32 -36.02
CA ASN A 44 -8.83 -38.35 -35.37
C ASN A 44 -8.75 -38.17 -33.85
N GLN A 45 -9.24 -39.19 -33.15
CA GLN A 45 -9.03 -39.42 -31.73
C GLN A 45 -7.58 -39.85 -31.49
N ASN A 46 -6.89 -39.29 -30.50
CA ASN A 46 -6.01 -40.07 -29.62
C ASN A 46 -5.46 -39.30 -28.40
N SER A 47 -5.46 -40.01 -27.27
CA SER A 47 -4.60 -39.91 -26.08
C SER A 47 -4.50 -38.59 -25.30
N LYS A 48 -5.15 -38.56 -24.13
CA LYS A 48 -4.75 -37.75 -22.98
C LYS A 48 -3.36 -38.18 -22.51
N MET A 49 -2.37 -37.28 -22.60
CA MET A 49 -1.10 -37.35 -21.85
C MET A 49 -1.16 -36.34 -20.69
N PRO A 50 -0.64 -36.67 -19.49
CA PRO A 50 -0.53 -35.70 -18.41
C PRO A 50 0.64 -34.74 -18.67
N MET A 51 0.40 -33.44 -18.50
CA MET A 51 1.43 -32.40 -18.51
C MET A 51 2.36 -32.57 -17.31
N ASN A 52 3.60 -33.01 -17.59
CA ASN A 52 4.80 -32.57 -16.88
C ASN A 52 5.90 -32.51 -17.95
N PRO A 53 6.62 -31.39 -18.12
CA PRO A 53 7.72 -31.33 -19.06
C PRO A 53 8.81 -32.34 -18.64
N PRO A 54 9.47 -33.02 -19.60
CA PRO A 54 10.52 -33.99 -19.29
C PRO A 54 11.65 -33.33 -18.49
N SER A 55 12.20 -34.04 -17.52
CA SER A 55 13.25 -33.55 -16.61
C SER A 55 14.48 -32.96 -17.32
N GLN A 56 14.77 -33.41 -18.55
CA GLN A 56 15.84 -32.89 -19.39
C GLN A 56 15.64 -31.42 -19.80
N ASP A 57 14.41 -30.96 -20.03
CA ASP A 57 14.16 -29.56 -20.43
C ASP A 57 14.42 -28.60 -19.26
N LYS A 58 14.13 -29.01 -18.03
CA LYS A 58 14.41 -28.22 -16.81
C LYS A 58 15.91 -28.10 -16.56
N GLN A 59 16.66 -29.19 -16.74
CA GLN A 59 18.13 -29.18 -16.62
C GLN A 59 18.78 -28.30 -17.70
N ALA A 60 18.31 -28.38 -18.95
CA ALA A 60 18.81 -27.54 -20.04
C ALA A 60 18.52 -26.04 -19.79
N LEU A 61 17.31 -25.71 -19.33
CA LEU A 61 16.95 -24.33 -18.95
C LEU A 61 17.81 -23.80 -17.80
N MET A 62 18.08 -24.64 -16.78
CA MET A 62 18.96 -24.28 -15.67
C MET A 62 20.40 -24.05 -16.14
N GLN A 63 20.93 -24.94 -17.00
CA GLN A 63 22.25 -24.76 -17.59
C GLN A 63 22.34 -23.46 -18.41
N GLN A 64 21.31 -23.12 -19.18
CA GLN A 64 21.28 -21.86 -19.93
C GLN A 64 21.34 -20.64 -19.00
N ARG A 65 20.55 -20.62 -17.91
CA ARG A 65 20.60 -19.53 -16.92
C ARG A 65 21.97 -19.40 -16.27
N LEU A 66 22.63 -20.53 -15.98
CA LEU A 66 23.99 -20.52 -15.43
C LEU A 66 25.00 -19.94 -16.42
N VAL A 67 24.88 -20.27 -17.70
CA VAL A 67 25.73 -19.69 -18.76
C VAL A 67 25.51 -18.18 -18.84
N ASP A 68 24.26 -17.73 -18.86
CA ASP A 68 23.92 -16.31 -18.93
C ASP A 68 24.46 -15.57 -17.69
N LEU A 69 24.28 -16.14 -16.50
CA LEU A 69 24.75 -15.59 -15.24
C LEU A 69 26.28 -15.49 -15.20
N LEU A 70 27.01 -16.44 -15.79
CA LEU A 70 28.47 -16.40 -15.91
C LEU A 70 28.98 -15.46 -17.02
N ALA A 71 28.16 -15.20 -18.04
CA ALA A 71 28.50 -14.30 -19.15
C ALA A 71 28.47 -12.82 -18.75
N VAL A 72 27.73 -12.45 -17.70
CA VAL A 72 27.67 -11.06 -17.21
C VAL A 72 29.04 -10.64 -16.66
N ARG A 73 29.74 -9.77 -17.40
CA ARG A 73 31.00 -9.14 -16.98
C ARG A 73 30.79 -7.64 -16.81
N SER A 74 31.09 -7.12 -15.62
CA SER A 74 31.15 -5.68 -15.38
C SER A 74 32.57 -5.17 -15.66
N PRO A 75 32.76 -3.99 -16.29
CA PRO A 75 34.10 -3.44 -16.51
C PRO A 75 34.91 -3.36 -15.21
N GLY A 76 36.10 -3.97 -15.20
CA GLY A 76 36.97 -4.04 -14.03
C GLY A 76 36.63 -5.13 -13.00
N ASN A 77 35.59 -5.95 -13.22
CA ASN A 77 35.32 -7.16 -12.45
C ASN A 77 35.92 -8.38 -13.16
N GLN A 78 36.88 -9.05 -12.52
CA GLN A 78 37.61 -10.21 -13.05
C GLN A 78 36.96 -11.55 -12.71
N PHE A 79 35.73 -11.55 -12.18
CA PHE A 79 35.00 -12.78 -11.89
C PHE A 79 34.84 -13.66 -13.14
N ASN A 80 35.16 -14.95 -13.03
CA ASN A 80 35.12 -15.92 -14.14
C ASN A 80 36.05 -15.58 -15.33
N ASP A 81 37.20 -14.95 -15.06
CA ASP A 81 38.24 -14.69 -16.05
C ASP A 81 39.31 -15.79 -16.04
N GLU A 82 39.30 -16.67 -17.05
CA GLU A 82 40.23 -17.81 -17.15
C GLU A 82 41.70 -17.39 -17.29
N GLY A 83 41.99 -16.20 -17.84
CA GLY A 83 43.36 -15.75 -18.09
C GLY A 83 44.11 -15.28 -16.85
N SER A 84 43.40 -14.87 -15.81
CA SER A 84 43.97 -14.31 -14.57
C SER A 84 43.69 -15.16 -13.31
N SER A 85 42.76 -16.10 -13.39
CA SER A 85 42.36 -16.94 -12.26
C SER A 85 43.38 -18.05 -11.96
N ASP A 86 43.55 -18.34 -10.68
CA ASP A 86 44.45 -19.38 -10.15
C ASP A 86 43.69 -20.53 -9.46
N VAL A 87 42.35 -20.44 -9.39
CA VAL A 87 41.47 -21.46 -8.83
C VAL A 87 40.34 -21.78 -9.81
N LYS A 88 40.09 -23.07 -10.05
CA LYS A 88 38.90 -23.57 -10.72
C LYS A 88 37.97 -24.19 -9.70
N LEU A 89 36.85 -23.52 -9.44
CA LEU A 89 35.85 -23.93 -8.46
C LEU A 89 34.67 -24.61 -9.18
N THR A 90 34.39 -25.86 -8.85
CA THR A 90 33.21 -26.59 -9.34
C THR A 90 32.15 -26.66 -8.25
N LEU A 91 30.94 -26.20 -8.59
CA LEU A 91 29.74 -26.31 -7.76
C LEU A 91 28.85 -27.40 -8.35
N SER A 92 28.33 -28.29 -7.50
CA SER A 92 27.35 -29.29 -7.91
C SER A 92 26.14 -29.34 -6.99
N SER A 93 24.97 -29.59 -7.58
CA SER A 93 23.70 -29.83 -6.89
C SER A 93 23.42 -31.33 -6.82
N LYS A 94 22.57 -31.73 -5.88
CA LYS A 94 22.04 -33.10 -5.74
C LYS A 94 21.31 -33.58 -6.99
N ASP A 95 20.78 -32.67 -7.80
CA ASP A 95 20.07 -32.97 -9.04
C ASP A 95 21.01 -33.27 -10.24
N GLY A 96 22.32 -33.37 -9.98
CA GLY A 96 23.33 -33.71 -10.98
C GLY A 96 23.79 -32.53 -11.85
N VAL A 97 23.28 -31.32 -11.60
CA VAL A 97 23.76 -30.10 -12.26
C VAL A 97 25.10 -29.70 -11.67
N SER A 98 26.09 -29.45 -12.52
CA SER A 98 27.42 -28.99 -12.11
C SER A 98 27.92 -27.88 -13.02
N VAL A 99 28.67 -26.95 -12.43
CA VAL A 99 29.24 -25.79 -13.14
C VAL A 99 30.60 -25.46 -12.57
N SER A 100 31.56 -25.19 -13.44
CA SER A 100 32.91 -24.77 -13.05
C SER A 100 33.13 -23.29 -13.35
N ILE A 101 33.82 -22.61 -12.44
CA ILE A 101 34.03 -21.16 -12.49
C ILE A 101 35.49 -20.87 -12.17
N SER A 102 36.07 -19.94 -12.92
CA SER A 102 37.44 -19.47 -12.72
C SER A 102 37.45 -18.31 -11.72
N VAL A 103 38.14 -18.49 -10.60
CA VAL A 103 38.16 -17.54 -9.49
C VAL A 103 39.58 -17.34 -8.95
N HIS A 104 39.75 -16.26 -8.21
CA HIS A 104 41.02 -15.81 -7.68
C HIS A 104 41.15 -16.15 -6.19
N ARG A 105 42.19 -16.90 -5.85
CA ARG A 105 42.50 -17.31 -4.48
C ARG A 105 42.59 -16.13 -3.54
N GLN A 106 43.28 -15.04 -3.93
CA GLN A 106 43.47 -13.89 -3.05
C GLN A 106 42.14 -13.26 -2.62
N ILE A 107 41.12 -13.28 -3.48
CA ILE A 107 39.79 -12.73 -3.18
C ILE A 107 39.03 -13.71 -2.27
N LEU A 108 39.02 -15.01 -2.61
CA LEU A 108 38.33 -16.02 -1.81
C LEU A 108 38.88 -16.08 -0.38
N VAL A 109 40.21 -16.09 -0.22
CA VAL A 109 40.87 -16.15 1.09
C VAL A 109 40.65 -14.87 1.89
N ALA A 110 40.66 -13.70 1.24
CA ALA A 110 40.43 -12.43 1.92
C ALA A 110 38.99 -12.27 2.44
N HIS A 111 38.01 -12.82 1.71
CA HIS A 111 36.60 -12.58 2.00
C HIS A 111 35.87 -13.77 2.65
N SER A 112 36.42 -14.98 2.66
CA SER A 112 35.75 -16.15 3.22
C SER A 112 36.67 -16.97 4.12
N ARG A 113 36.24 -17.15 5.38
CA ARG A 113 36.93 -18.00 6.36
C ARG A 113 37.01 -19.46 5.91
N PHE A 114 35.95 -19.97 5.28
CA PHE A 114 35.92 -21.33 4.72
C PHE A 114 37.02 -21.51 3.65
N PHE A 115 37.09 -20.61 2.67
CA PHE A 115 38.10 -20.73 1.62
C PHE A 115 39.51 -20.45 2.13
N ALA A 116 39.67 -19.55 3.11
CA ALA A 116 40.93 -19.33 3.79
C ALA A 116 41.48 -20.62 4.41
N LEU A 117 40.65 -21.39 5.11
CA LEU A 117 41.05 -22.68 5.68
C LEU A 117 41.30 -23.72 4.58
N LYS A 118 40.34 -23.94 3.68
CA LYS A 118 40.37 -24.99 2.66
C LYS A 118 41.53 -24.84 1.67
N LEU A 119 41.90 -23.60 1.32
CA LEU A 119 42.99 -23.31 0.39
C LEU A 119 44.36 -23.25 1.07
N ASN A 120 44.42 -22.99 2.39
CA ASN A 120 45.67 -23.04 3.15
C ASN A 120 46.14 -24.49 3.38
N GLU A 121 45.22 -25.42 3.64
CA GLU A 121 45.54 -26.85 3.83
C GLU A 121 46.12 -27.54 2.57
N ARG A 122 45.71 -27.09 1.37
CA ARG A 122 46.16 -27.66 0.09
C ARG A 122 47.41 -27.01 -0.48
N TRP A 123 47.75 -25.80 -0.03
CA TRP A 123 48.97 -25.10 -0.46
C TRP A 123 50.25 -25.89 -0.07
N VAL A 124 50.25 -26.53 1.10
CA VAL A 124 51.40 -27.30 1.60
C VAL A 124 51.62 -28.61 0.84
N LYS A 125 50.58 -29.19 0.22
CA LYS A 125 50.65 -30.53 -0.42
C LYS A 125 50.90 -30.49 -1.93
N GLN A 126 50.65 -29.36 -2.59
CA GLN A 126 50.58 -29.28 -4.05
C GLN A 126 51.56 -28.27 -4.67
N GLN A 127 52.78 -28.18 -4.12
CA GLN A 127 53.84 -27.31 -4.67
C GLN A 127 54.51 -27.88 -5.94
N ARG A 128 53.93 -28.90 -6.59
CA ARG A 128 54.54 -29.65 -7.70
C ARG A 128 53.76 -29.70 -9.02
N SER A 129 52.65 -28.97 -9.16
CA SER A 129 51.87 -28.92 -10.40
C SER A 129 51.59 -27.49 -10.84
N SER A 130 51.96 -27.15 -12.07
CA SER A 130 51.85 -25.80 -12.68
C SER A 130 50.43 -25.40 -13.13
N GLY A 131 49.38 -26.02 -12.59
CA GLY A 131 47.99 -25.81 -13.00
C GLY A 131 47.14 -25.11 -11.92
N PRO A 132 45.93 -24.61 -12.27
CA PRO A 132 45.03 -23.96 -11.33
C PRO A 132 44.56 -24.92 -10.24
N TYR A 133 44.33 -24.41 -9.03
CA TYR A 133 43.82 -25.22 -7.92
C TYR A 133 42.38 -25.63 -8.17
N ILE A 134 42.11 -26.94 -8.15
CA ILE A 134 40.76 -27.46 -8.33
C ILE A 134 40.10 -27.60 -6.96
N VAL A 135 38.96 -26.92 -6.78
CA VAL A 135 38.12 -27.00 -5.59
C VAL A 135 36.73 -27.44 -6.01
N GLU A 136 36.18 -28.40 -5.29
CA GLU A 136 34.80 -28.85 -5.50
C GLU A 136 33.96 -28.59 -4.24
N ILE A 137 32.72 -28.16 -4.47
CA ILE A 137 31.68 -27.97 -3.46
C ILE A 137 30.46 -28.70 -3.97
N ALA A 138 30.15 -29.81 -3.32
CA ALA A 138 29.01 -30.65 -3.63
C ALA A 138 27.78 -30.24 -2.81
N ASP A 139 26.63 -30.76 -3.22
CA ASP A 139 25.36 -30.64 -2.51
C ASP A 139 24.90 -29.20 -2.27
N CYS A 140 25.12 -28.31 -3.24
CA CYS A 140 24.62 -26.94 -3.21
C CYS A 140 23.08 -26.94 -3.34
N ASP A 141 22.39 -26.35 -2.37
CA ASP A 141 20.92 -26.18 -2.39
C ASP A 141 20.48 -25.32 -3.60
N ASP A 142 21.17 -24.20 -3.83
CA ASP A 142 20.92 -23.29 -4.95
C ASP A 142 22.27 -22.82 -5.53
N ILE A 143 22.63 -23.36 -6.69
CA ILE A 143 23.87 -23.01 -7.39
C ILE A 143 23.84 -21.55 -7.83
N GLU A 144 22.72 -21.03 -8.33
CA GLU A 144 22.64 -19.66 -8.84
C GLU A 144 22.90 -18.64 -7.72
N VAL A 145 22.33 -18.85 -6.54
CA VAL A 145 22.59 -18.03 -5.34
C VAL A 145 24.06 -18.13 -4.92
N TYR A 146 24.64 -19.33 -4.97
CA TYR A 146 26.03 -19.54 -4.60
C TYR A 146 26.98 -18.76 -5.52
N ILE A 147 26.75 -18.80 -6.83
CA ILE A 147 27.55 -18.05 -7.81
C ILE A 147 27.42 -16.55 -7.58
N GLU A 148 26.20 -16.05 -7.36
CA GLU A 148 25.99 -14.63 -7.07
C GLU A 148 26.73 -14.21 -5.79
N THR A 149 26.68 -15.04 -4.74
CA THR A 149 27.41 -14.79 -3.49
C THR A 149 28.93 -14.71 -3.71
N LEU A 150 29.50 -15.60 -4.54
CA LEU A 150 30.91 -15.52 -4.93
C LEU A 150 31.22 -14.26 -5.74
N ARG A 151 30.32 -13.87 -6.64
CA ARG A 151 30.44 -12.65 -7.45
C ARG A 151 30.41 -11.39 -6.57
N LEU A 152 29.67 -11.39 -5.47
CA LEU A 152 29.65 -10.28 -4.51
C LEU A 152 31.01 -10.06 -3.84
N MET A 153 31.85 -11.08 -3.68
CA MET A 153 33.23 -10.90 -3.17
C MET A 153 34.12 -10.05 -4.08
N TYR A 154 33.76 -9.91 -5.36
CA TYR A 154 34.45 -9.06 -6.33
C TYR A 154 33.86 -7.65 -6.42
N CYS A 155 32.74 -7.39 -5.73
CA CYS A 155 32.03 -6.13 -5.83
C CYS A 155 32.64 -5.09 -4.89
N LYS A 156 32.81 -3.86 -5.39
CA LYS A 156 33.24 -2.72 -4.56
C LYS A 156 32.15 -2.22 -3.62
N ASP A 157 30.89 -2.39 -4.02
CA ASP A 157 29.71 -1.91 -3.28
C ASP A 157 28.63 -2.99 -3.30
N LEU A 158 28.57 -3.76 -2.20
CA LEU A 158 27.62 -4.87 -2.03
C LEU A 158 26.19 -4.33 -1.85
N ARG A 159 26.02 -3.26 -1.08
CA ARG A 159 24.71 -2.68 -0.76
C ARG A 159 23.98 -2.28 -2.04
N LYS A 160 24.66 -1.57 -2.94
CA LYS A 160 24.09 -1.16 -4.23
C LYS A 160 23.69 -2.35 -5.12
N LYS A 161 24.34 -3.50 -4.97
CA LYS A 161 23.98 -4.73 -5.69
C LYS A 161 22.74 -5.36 -5.07
N LEU A 162 22.70 -5.52 -3.75
CA LEU A 162 21.57 -6.11 -3.02
C LEU A 162 20.28 -5.29 -3.17
N MET A 163 20.36 -3.97 -3.30
CA MET A 163 19.18 -3.11 -3.57
C MET A 163 18.42 -3.45 -4.87
N LYS A 164 18.98 -4.28 -5.74
CA LYS A 164 18.33 -4.71 -6.99
C LYS A 164 17.68 -6.09 -6.88
N GLU A 165 17.88 -6.78 -5.77
CA GLU A 165 17.40 -8.13 -5.51
C GLU A 165 16.12 -8.08 -4.65
N ASP A 166 15.35 -9.17 -4.67
CA ASP A 166 14.21 -9.34 -3.78
C ASP A 166 14.61 -9.97 -2.43
N VAL A 167 13.69 -9.95 -1.46
CA VAL A 167 13.94 -10.48 -0.10
C VAL A 167 14.30 -11.96 -0.14
N SER A 168 13.59 -12.75 -0.96
CA SER A 168 13.86 -14.19 -1.07
C SER A 168 15.27 -14.49 -1.58
N ARG A 169 15.76 -13.71 -2.55
CA ARG A 169 17.11 -13.83 -3.09
C ARG A 169 18.15 -13.40 -2.06
N VAL A 170 17.91 -12.31 -1.34
CA VAL A 170 18.81 -11.83 -0.27
C VAL A 170 18.91 -12.84 0.87
N LEU A 171 17.81 -13.50 1.26
CA LEU A 171 17.81 -14.59 2.24
C LEU A 171 18.66 -15.78 1.77
N GLY A 172 18.57 -16.14 0.48
CA GLY A 172 19.45 -17.14 -0.12
C GLY A 172 20.93 -16.75 -0.01
N ILE A 173 21.26 -15.51 -0.39
CA ILE A 173 22.63 -14.99 -0.32
C ILE A 173 23.13 -14.97 1.14
N LEU A 174 22.28 -14.60 2.09
CA LEU A 174 22.60 -14.62 3.52
C LEU A 174 22.94 -16.03 3.99
N LYS A 175 22.15 -17.03 3.62
CA LYS A 175 22.40 -18.44 3.95
C LYS A 175 23.76 -18.91 3.44
N VAL A 176 24.08 -18.64 2.18
CA VAL A 176 25.38 -19.01 1.60
C VAL A 176 26.52 -18.23 2.24
N SER A 177 26.35 -16.92 2.45
CA SER A 177 27.35 -16.05 3.06
C SER A 177 27.70 -16.50 4.48
N ALA A 178 26.70 -16.87 5.29
CA ALA A 178 26.92 -17.43 6.61
C ALA A 178 27.67 -18.78 6.54
N ALA A 179 27.24 -19.68 5.65
CA ALA A 179 27.85 -21.01 5.50
C ALA A 179 29.34 -20.97 5.10
N ILE A 180 29.75 -20.01 4.27
CA ILE A 180 31.15 -19.87 3.85
C ILE A 180 31.95 -18.87 4.72
N GLY A 181 31.32 -18.25 5.72
CA GLY A 181 31.93 -17.24 6.56
C GLY A 181 32.36 -15.99 5.79
N PHE A 182 31.48 -15.49 4.91
CA PHE A 182 31.62 -14.22 4.20
C PHE A 182 30.96 -13.08 5.00
N ASP A 183 31.68 -12.55 5.98
CA ASP A 183 31.10 -11.66 7.00
C ASP A 183 30.57 -10.34 6.41
N ALA A 184 31.24 -9.78 5.39
CA ALA A 184 30.77 -8.57 4.70
C ALA A 184 29.45 -8.80 3.94
N GLY A 185 29.25 -10.00 3.38
CA GLY A 185 27.99 -10.40 2.75
C GLY A 185 26.88 -10.54 3.77
N VAL A 186 27.15 -11.19 4.91
CA VAL A 186 26.19 -11.32 6.03
C VAL A 186 25.72 -9.94 6.50
N LEU A 187 26.64 -9.04 6.81
CA LEU A 187 26.31 -7.67 7.26
C LEU A 187 25.47 -6.92 6.22
N SER A 188 25.89 -6.95 4.94
CA SER A 188 25.16 -6.24 3.88
C SER A 188 23.75 -6.78 3.66
N CYS A 189 23.55 -8.10 3.79
CA CYS A 189 22.23 -8.71 3.72
C CYS A 189 21.34 -8.29 4.90
N LEU A 190 21.89 -8.22 6.11
CA LEU A 190 21.13 -7.81 7.30
C LEU A 190 20.73 -6.34 7.24
N GLU A 191 21.64 -5.45 6.83
CA GLU A 191 21.34 -4.03 6.60
C GLU A 191 20.23 -3.86 5.55
N TYR A 192 20.24 -4.66 4.48
CA TYR A 192 19.17 -4.67 3.50
C TYR A 192 17.85 -5.12 4.11
N LEU A 193 17.84 -6.23 4.85
CA LEU A 193 16.64 -6.79 5.46
C LEU A 193 16.05 -5.83 6.50
N GLU A 194 16.87 -5.14 7.28
CA GLU A 194 16.43 -4.12 8.23
C GLU A 194 15.65 -2.97 7.56
N ALA A 195 16.07 -2.56 6.36
CA ALA A 195 15.49 -1.43 5.64
C ALA A 195 14.36 -1.80 4.68
N ALA A 196 14.35 -3.02 4.13
CA ALA A 196 13.40 -3.43 3.11
C ALA A 196 11.98 -3.62 3.69
N PRO A 197 10.92 -3.28 2.94
CA PRO A 197 9.57 -3.70 3.28
C PRO A 197 9.42 -5.21 3.04
N TRP A 198 8.74 -5.90 3.93
CA TRP A 198 8.46 -7.35 3.82
C TRP A 198 6.97 -7.57 3.58
N ALA A 199 6.64 -8.59 2.80
CA ALA A 199 5.31 -9.18 2.81
C ALA A 199 5.13 -10.10 4.04
N GLU A 200 3.89 -10.37 4.45
CA GLU A 200 3.60 -11.22 5.63
C GLU A 200 4.26 -12.60 5.54
N ASP A 201 4.29 -13.22 4.36
CA ASP A 201 4.94 -14.52 4.16
C ASP A 201 6.48 -14.45 4.16
N GLU A 202 7.04 -13.26 3.94
CA GLU A 202 8.47 -13.01 4.04
C GLU A 202 8.92 -12.82 5.49
N GLU A 203 8.08 -12.25 6.37
CA GLU A 203 8.41 -12.06 7.80
C GLU A 203 8.73 -13.40 8.48
N GLU A 204 7.91 -14.42 8.24
CA GLU A 204 8.12 -15.77 8.79
C GLU A 204 9.42 -16.41 8.24
N LYS A 205 9.70 -16.21 6.95
CA LYS A 205 10.94 -16.71 6.32
C LYS A 205 12.18 -16.01 6.88
N VAL A 206 12.11 -14.70 7.11
CA VAL A 206 13.19 -13.91 7.73
C VAL A 206 13.42 -14.40 9.15
N ALA A 207 12.38 -14.50 9.97
CA ALA A 207 12.50 -14.92 11.37
C ALA A 207 13.03 -16.35 11.52
N SER A 208 12.51 -17.28 10.71
CA SER A 208 12.97 -18.68 10.73
C SER A 208 14.44 -18.81 10.34
N LEU A 209 14.88 -18.14 9.26
CA LEU A 209 16.26 -18.21 8.81
C LEU A 209 17.23 -17.58 9.83
N LEU A 210 16.90 -16.41 10.38
CA LEU A 210 17.76 -15.75 11.37
C LEU A 210 17.87 -16.56 12.66
N SER A 211 16.80 -17.24 13.06
CA SER A 211 16.80 -18.16 14.21
C SER A 211 17.67 -19.39 13.96
N GLU A 212 17.65 -19.94 12.74
CA GLU A 212 18.47 -21.09 12.33
C GLU A 212 19.96 -20.74 12.28
N LEU A 213 20.31 -19.59 11.69
CA LEU A 213 21.69 -19.19 11.45
C LEU A 213 22.45 -18.80 12.73
N ARG A 214 21.75 -18.48 13.83
CA ARG A 214 22.34 -18.10 15.14
C ARG A 214 23.49 -17.10 15.00
N LEU A 215 23.23 -16.00 14.30
CA LEU A 215 24.21 -14.94 14.04
C LEU A 215 24.47 -14.12 15.32
N GLU A 216 25.30 -14.64 16.23
CA GLU A 216 25.67 -13.96 17.47
C GLU A 216 26.42 -12.65 17.17
N GLY A 217 25.88 -11.52 17.63
CA GLY A 217 26.54 -10.20 17.59
C GLY A 217 26.55 -9.48 16.22
N VAL A 218 25.94 -10.06 15.18
CA VAL A 218 25.98 -9.51 13.81
C VAL A 218 24.59 -9.03 13.43
N GLY A 219 24.16 -7.84 13.88
CA GLY A 219 22.98 -7.08 13.38
C GLY A 219 21.59 -7.75 13.35
N ALA A 220 21.50 -9.08 13.54
CA ALA A 220 20.31 -9.88 13.36
C ALA A 220 19.24 -9.57 14.42
N ALA A 221 19.67 -9.06 15.58
CA ALA A 221 18.76 -8.57 16.61
C ALA A 221 17.90 -7.40 16.11
N GLU A 222 18.46 -6.46 15.36
CA GLU A 222 17.71 -5.30 14.83
C GLU A 222 16.70 -5.74 13.76
N VAL A 223 17.07 -6.73 12.94
CA VAL A 223 16.15 -7.32 11.96
C VAL A 223 15.03 -8.11 12.67
N LEU A 224 15.36 -8.90 13.69
CA LEU A 224 14.37 -9.68 14.45
C LEU A 224 13.39 -8.79 15.22
N LYS A 225 13.80 -7.62 15.74
CA LYS A 225 12.90 -6.66 16.37
C LYS A 225 11.74 -6.23 15.46
N ARG A 226 11.92 -6.27 14.13
CA ARG A 226 10.84 -5.96 13.17
C ARG A 226 9.74 -7.03 13.14
N VAL A 227 10.07 -8.28 13.45
CA VAL A 227 9.12 -9.42 13.50
C VAL A 227 8.65 -9.71 14.92
N SER A 228 9.46 -9.38 15.93
CA SER A 228 9.11 -9.53 17.34
C SER A 228 8.06 -8.51 17.76
N LEU A 229 6.80 -8.81 17.44
CA LEU A 229 5.66 -8.36 18.23
C LEU A 229 5.73 -9.04 19.60
N ASP A 230 6.61 -8.57 20.48
CA ASP A 230 6.53 -8.94 21.88
C ASP A 230 5.33 -8.21 22.52
N ALA A 231 4.14 -8.70 22.21
CA ALA A 231 2.88 -8.32 22.86
C ALA A 231 2.75 -8.94 24.27
N THR A 232 3.83 -9.48 24.84
CA THR A 232 3.82 -10.20 26.12
C THR A 232 5.06 -9.93 26.98
N ALA A 233 5.46 -8.67 27.14
CA ALA A 233 6.33 -8.28 28.25
C ALA A 233 6.13 -6.81 28.66
N GLY A 234 5.16 -6.55 29.54
CA GLY A 234 5.11 -5.30 30.31
C GLY A 234 3.71 -4.68 30.38
N ILE A 235 3.11 -4.78 31.55
CA ILE A 235 1.87 -4.08 31.95
C ILE A 235 2.08 -2.54 32.09
N GLU A 236 3.12 -1.97 31.49
CA GLU A 236 3.44 -0.53 31.64
C GLU A 236 3.64 0.24 30.30
N ASP A 237 3.61 -0.40 29.13
CA ASP A 237 4.05 0.24 27.87
C ASP A 237 2.92 0.63 26.89
N GLY A 238 1.70 0.84 27.42
CA GLY A 238 0.59 1.38 26.63
C GLY A 238 0.78 2.85 26.21
N ASN A 239 1.69 3.57 26.87
CA ASN A 239 1.85 5.01 26.75
C ASN A 239 2.77 5.45 25.59
N ASP A 240 3.81 4.67 25.25
CA ASP A 240 4.82 5.10 24.26
C ASP A 240 4.26 5.15 22.83
N ASN A 241 3.48 4.14 22.43
CA ASN A 241 2.86 4.10 21.10
C ASN A 241 1.82 5.21 20.88
N GLU A 242 1.09 5.58 21.93
CA GLU A 242 0.13 6.68 21.87
C GLU A 242 0.84 8.03 21.78
N GLU A 243 1.89 8.22 22.59
CA GLU A 243 2.72 9.44 22.54
C GLU A 243 3.39 9.60 21.17
N VAL A 244 3.87 8.51 20.56
CA VAL A 244 4.42 8.52 19.20
C VAL A 244 3.36 8.90 18.18
N LEU A 245 2.15 8.34 18.26
CA LEU A 245 1.06 8.71 17.35
C LEU A 245 0.66 10.18 17.51
N LEU A 246 0.55 10.68 18.74
CA LEU A 246 0.27 12.08 19.03
C LEU A 246 1.33 13.00 18.42
N LYS A 247 2.62 12.70 18.64
CA LYS A 247 3.73 13.45 18.05
C LYS A 247 3.69 13.41 16.53
N LEU A 248 3.41 12.25 15.93
CA LEU A 248 3.30 12.10 14.48
C LEU A 248 2.15 12.93 13.91
N LEU A 249 0.96 12.85 14.51
CA LEU A 249 -0.19 13.68 14.12
C LEU A 249 0.16 15.16 14.23
N GLN A 250 0.78 15.59 15.33
CA GLN A 250 1.19 16.98 15.52
C GLN A 250 2.16 17.45 14.42
N VAL A 251 3.20 16.68 14.13
CA VAL A 251 4.18 17.00 13.08
C VAL A 251 3.52 17.12 11.71
N VAL A 252 2.55 16.25 11.40
CA VAL A 252 1.78 16.33 10.15
C VAL A 252 0.92 17.59 10.12
N LEU A 253 0.18 17.86 11.19
CA LEU A 253 -0.77 18.98 11.26
C LEU A 253 -0.05 20.36 11.24
N GLU A 254 1.14 20.43 11.84
CA GLU A 254 1.99 21.62 11.94
C GLU A 254 3.03 21.75 10.80
N GLY A 255 3.15 20.74 9.92
CA GLY A 255 4.07 20.74 8.79
C GLY A 255 3.94 21.96 7.86
N LYS A 256 5.06 22.65 7.58
CA LYS A 256 5.09 23.88 6.76
C LYS A 256 5.11 23.60 5.25
N ASP A 257 5.71 22.49 4.82
CA ASP A 257 5.75 22.09 3.42
C ASP A 257 4.46 21.35 3.03
N GLU A 258 3.69 21.93 2.10
CA GLU A 258 2.40 21.40 1.68
C GLU A 258 2.50 20.02 1.01
N LYS A 259 3.57 19.77 0.26
CA LYS A 259 3.75 18.50 -0.46
C LYS A 259 4.12 17.39 0.52
N ALA A 260 5.13 17.60 1.35
CA ALA A 260 5.54 16.68 2.39
C ALA A 260 4.38 16.40 3.36
N ARG A 261 3.61 17.42 3.74
CA ARG A 261 2.42 17.23 4.57
C ARG A 261 1.39 16.33 3.90
N ARG A 262 1.09 16.53 2.61
CA ARG A 262 0.13 15.70 1.87
C ARG A 262 0.60 14.25 1.77
N ASP A 263 1.88 14.04 1.48
CA ASP A 263 2.48 12.71 1.39
C ASP A 263 2.44 12.01 2.76
N MET A 264 2.80 12.72 3.84
CA MET A 264 2.73 12.22 5.22
C MET A 264 1.30 11.91 5.66
N LYS A 265 0.30 12.74 5.31
CA LYS A 265 -1.12 12.46 5.55
C LYS A 265 -1.53 11.12 4.92
N GLY A 266 -1.11 10.88 3.68
CA GLY A 266 -1.36 9.61 2.97
C GLY A 266 -0.74 8.41 3.66
N LEU A 267 0.53 8.52 4.08
CA LEU A 267 1.24 7.48 4.81
C LEU A 267 0.56 7.15 6.15
N VAL A 268 0.24 8.18 6.95
CA VAL A 268 -0.42 8.02 8.25
C VAL A 268 -1.80 7.39 8.08
N THR A 269 -2.60 7.81 7.09
CA THR A 269 -3.88 7.18 6.80
C THR A 269 -3.73 5.70 6.47
N LYS A 270 -2.74 5.34 5.64
CA LYS A 270 -2.48 3.94 5.26
C LYS A 270 -2.05 3.11 6.47
N MET A 271 -1.08 3.59 7.23
CA MET A 271 -0.59 2.98 8.46
C MET A 271 -1.73 2.75 9.47
N LEU A 272 -2.59 3.76 9.67
CA LEU A 272 -3.73 3.63 10.57
C LEU A 272 -4.78 2.65 10.05
N ARG A 273 -4.95 2.51 8.74
CA ARG A 273 -5.90 1.53 8.17
C ARG A 273 -5.42 0.09 8.39
N GLU A 274 -4.13 -0.16 8.19
CA GLU A 274 -3.52 -1.50 8.30
C GLU A 274 -3.48 -1.99 9.76
N ASN A 275 -3.32 -1.08 10.73
CA ASN A 275 -3.20 -1.43 12.16
C ASN A 275 -4.54 -1.59 12.92
N SER A 276 -5.66 -1.92 12.27
CA SER A 276 -7.03 -1.79 12.81
C SER A 276 -7.37 -2.55 14.12
N SER A 277 -6.51 -3.44 14.62
CA SER A 277 -6.75 -4.27 15.82
C SER A 277 -6.66 -3.52 17.18
N GLN A 278 -5.87 -2.44 17.29
CA GLN A 278 -5.67 -1.66 18.53
C GLN A 278 -6.63 -0.46 18.66
N ASN A 279 -7.91 -0.66 19.00
CA ASN A 279 -8.94 0.36 18.73
C ASN A 279 -9.07 1.53 19.73
N ASP A 280 -8.79 1.35 21.02
CA ASP A 280 -9.13 2.40 22.01
C ASP A 280 -8.09 3.52 22.07
N LEU A 281 -6.80 3.21 22.11
CA LEU A 281 -5.71 4.20 22.29
C LEU A 281 -5.60 5.24 21.15
N ARG A 282 -6.10 4.92 19.95
CA ARG A 282 -6.03 5.84 18.81
C ARG A 282 -7.20 6.82 18.74
N LYS A 283 -8.28 6.52 19.45
CA LYS A 283 -9.46 7.38 19.46
C LYS A 283 -9.12 8.71 20.13
N GLU A 284 -8.55 8.68 21.33
CA GLU A 284 -8.23 9.88 22.12
C GLU A 284 -7.26 10.80 21.38
N SER A 285 -6.19 10.24 20.84
CA SER A 285 -5.20 10.96 20.02
C SER A 285 -5.81 11.67 18.80
N LEU A 286 -6.69 11.01 18.07
CA LEU A 286 -7.38 11.61 16.91
C LEU A 286 -8.34 12.72 17.34
N TYR A 287 -9.04 12.54 18.46
CA TYR A 287 -9.95 13.56 18.99
C TYR A 287 -9.21 14.77 19.56
N PHE A 288 -8.06 14.57 20.20
CA PHE A 288 -7.16 15.63 20.63
C PHE A 288 -6.67 16.47 19.44
N ALA A 289 -6.25 15.80 18.36
CA ALA A 289 -5.87 16.45 17.11
C ALA A 289 -7.02 17.25 16.48
N CYS A 290 -8.24 16.67 16.45
CA CYS A 290 -9.44 17.35 15.97
C CYS A 290 -9.74 18.62 16.80
N ASP A 291 -9.70 18.52 18.12
CA ASP A 291 -9.95 19.65 19.02
C ASP A 291 -8.93 20.79 18.81
N GLY A 292 -7.64 20.44 18.69
CA GLY A 292 -6.58 21.41 18.38
C GLY A 292 -6.84 22.16 17.06
N CYS A 293 -7.14 21.42 15.98
CA CYS A 293 -7.44 22.03 14.68
C CYS A 293 -8.72 22.88 14.72
N LEU A 294 -9.76 22.43 15.44
CA LEU A 294 -11.03 23.15 15.56
C LEU A 294 -10.86 24.45 16.35
N LYS A 295 -10.09 24.44 17.43
CA LYS A 295 -9.76 25.63 18.22
C LYS A 295 -9.06 26.68 17.35
N LEU A 296 -8.02 26.28 16.61
CA LEU A 296 -7.30 27.18 15.71
C LEU A 296 -8.19 27.69 14.57
N LEU A 297 -8.99 26.80 13.97
CA LEU A 297 -9.96 27.18 12.94
C LEU A 297 -10.91 28.26 13.47
N ARG A 298 -11.48 28.06 14.66
CA ARG A 298 -12.40 29.02 15.27
C ARG A 298 -11.74 30.38 15.50
N CYS A 299 -10.52 30.40 16.06
CA CYS A 299 -9.77 31.63 16.28
C CYS A 299 -9.57 32.42 14.98
N HIS A 300 -9.03 31.80 13.93
CA HIS A 300 -8.77 32.47 12.67
C HIS A 300 -10.04 32.85 11.91
N PHE A 301 -11.09 32.03 12.00
CA PHE A 301 -12.35 32.30 11.32
C PHE A 301 -13.09 33.50 11.93
N LEU A 302 -13.05 33.63 13.26
CA LEU A 302 -13.61 34.79 13.95
C LEU A 302 -12.83 36.07 13.67
N GLN A 303 -11.50 36.00 13.66
CA GLN A 303 -10.65 37.14 13.25
C GLN A 303 -10.96 37.60 11.82
N ALA A 304 -11.06 36.66 10.88
CA ALA A 304 -11.43 36.97 9.50
C ALA A 304 -12.83 37.57 9.37
N ALA A 305 -13.77 37.20 10.26
CA ALA A 305 -15.10 37.79 10.30
C ALA A 305 -15.12 39.23 10.82
N GLU A 306 -14.10 39.64 11.59
CA GLU A 306 -13.84 41.01 12.03
C GLU A 306 -13.01 41.81 11.01
N ALA A 307 -12.85 41.29 9.79
CA ALA A 307 -12.05 41.83 8.70
C ALA A 307 -10.53 41.84 8.94
N ASP A 308 -10.04 41.10 9.94
CA ASP A 308 -8.61 40.82 10.08
C ASP A 308 -8.22 39.64 9.19
N MET A 309 -7.55 39.96 8.08
CA MET A 309 -7.13 38.98 7.08
C MET A 309 -5.70 38.47 7.31
N HIS A 310 -5.08 38.80 8.45
CA HIS A 310 -3.79 38.23 8.84
C HIS A 310 -3.94 36.71 9.02
N ASP A 311 -3.00 35.94 8.47
CA ASP A 311 -3.00 34.47 8.53
C ASP A 311 -4.29 33.77 8.05
N VAL A 312 -5.10 34.41 7.18
CA VAL A 312 -6.36 33.82 6.67
C VAL A 312 -6.16 32.46 5.97
N GLY A 313 -4.96 32.18 5.46
CA GLY A 313 -4.58 30.87 4.93
C GLY A 313 -4.67 29.73 5.97
N GLN A 314 -4.59 30.04 7.25
CA GLN A 314 -4.79 29.08 8.34
C GLN A 314 -6.21 28.51 8.35
N ILE A 315 -7.24 29.25 7.91
CA ILE A 315 -8.61 28.73 7.79
C ILE A 315 -8.63 27.53 6.87
N ALA A 316 -8.06 27.67 5.66
CA ALA A 316 -7.99 26.59 4.69
C ALA A 316 -7.19 25.39 5.23
N ARG A 317 -6.07 25.67 5.90
CA ARG A 317 -5.21 24.65 6.48
C ARG A 317 -5.90 23.86 7.59
N GLN A 318 -6.52 24.52 8.57
CA GLN A 318 -7.19 23.84 9.68
C GLN A 318 -8.44 23.10 9.20
N ALA A 319 -9.17 23.63 8.21
CA ALA A 319 -10.29 22.92 7.59
C ALA A 319 -9.83 21.67 6.82
N ASP A 320 -8.72 21.74 6.06
CA ASP A 320 -8.12 20.58 5.38
C ASP A 320 -7.62 19.52 6.38
N ASN A 321 -7.05 19.94 7.50
CA ASN A 321 -6.67 19.05 8.60
C ASN A 321 -7.89 18.33 9.21
N LEU A 322 -8.96 19.07 9.52
CA LEU A 322 -10.20 18.50 10.06
C LEU A 322 -10.87 17.56 9.05
N HIS A 323 -10.85 17.90 7.76
CA HIS A 323 -11.39 17.01 6.72
C HIS A 323 -10.61 15.70 6.67
N TRP A 324 -9.28 15.74 6.70
CA TRP A 324 -8.43 14.56 6.70
C TRP A 324 -8.65 13.68 7.94
N LEU A 325 -8.69 14.28 9.13
CA LEU A 325 -8.97 13.56 10.38
C LEU A 325 -10.37 12.96 10.36
N LEU A 326 -11.37 13.67 9.82
CA LEU A 326 -12.73 13.16 9.66
C LEU A 326 -12.78 11.93 8.74
N ASP A 327 -12.01 11.91 7.65
CA ASP A 327 -11.90 10.72 6.79
C ASP A 327 -11.38 9.51 7.57
N ILE A 328 -10.34 9.70 8.39
CA ILE A 328 -9.81 8.65 9.27
C ILE A 328 -10.86 8.18 10.28
N LEU A 329 -11.57 9.09 10.93
CA LEU A 329 -12.60 8.77 11.92
C LEU A 329 -13.78 8.01 11.28
N ILE A 330 -14.16 8.35 10.05
CA ILE A 330 -15.23 7.68 9.31
C ILE A 330 -14.80 6.28 8.87
N ASP A 331 -13.58 6.14 8.32
CA ASP A 331 -13.02 4.84 7.95
C ASP A 331 -12.97 3.88 9.15
N ARG A 332 -12.72 4.42 10.34
CA ARG A 332 -12.69 3.69 11.62
C ARG A 332 -14.05 3.55 12.32
N GLN A 333 -15.13 4.07 11.75
CA GLN A 333 -16.48 4.03 12.35
C GLN A 333 -16.59 4.68 13.75
N ILE A 334 -15.75 5.69 14.03
CA ILE A 334 -15.71 6.40 15.33
C ILE A 334 -15.99 7.90 15.20
N ALA A 335 -16.56 8.35 14.07
CA ALA A 335 -16.80 9.77 13.79
C ALA A 335 -18.06 10.39 14.46
N GLU A 336 -18.84 9.62 15.21
CA GLU A 336 -20.08 10.13 15.83
C GLU A 336 -19.83 11.27 16.82
N ASP A 337 -18.80 11.17 17.66
CA ASP A 337 -18.50 12.20 18.64
C ASP A 337 -18.00 13.49 17.95
N PHE A 338 -17.23 13.35 16.86
CA PHE A 338 -16.80 14.49 16.06
C PHE A 338 -17.99 15.20 15.41
N LEU A 339 -18.97 14.46 14.90
CA LEU A 339 -20.21 15.03 14.37
C LEU A 339 -20.92 15.88 15.44
N LYS A 340 -21.01 15.39 16.68
CA LYS A 340 -21.60 16.15 17.79
C LYS A 340 -20.81 17.44 18.05
N ILE A 341 -19.49 17.34 18.19
CA ILE A 341 -18.59 18.49 18.41
C ILE A 341 -18.74 19.54 17.30
N TRP A 342 -18.76 19.11 16.04
CA TRP A 342 -18.90 20.00 14.88
C TRP A 342 -20.29 20.65 14.82
N SER A 343 -21.35 19.91 15.14
CA SER A 343 -22.73 20.45 15.14
C SER A 343 -22.98 21.50 16.23
N LEU A 344 -22.15 21.51 17.28
CA LEU A 344 -22.22 22.50 18.37
C LEU A 344 -21.49 23.81 18.04
N GLN A 345 -20.89 23.94 16.86
CA GLN A 345 -20.16 25.14 16.45
C GLN A 345 -21.09 26.27 15.96
N SER A 346 -22.04 26.68 16.81
CA SER A 346 -23.02 27.73 16.50
C SER A 346 -22.37 29.10 16.24
N GLU A 347 -21.29 29.42 16.95
CA GLU A 347 -20.53 30.66 16.79
C GLU A 347 -19.92 30.77 15.38
N LEU A 348 -19.26 29.70 14.91
CA LEU A 348 -18.72 29.60 13.55
C LEU A 348 -19.80 29.76 12.48
N ALA A 349 -20.98 29.19 12.71
CA ALA A 349 -22.12 29.33 11.81
C ALA A 349 -22.61 30.77 11.70
N GLN A 350 -22.74 31.48 12.83
CA GLN A 350 -23.23 32.86 12.88
C GLN A 350 -22.32 33.85 12.14
N VAL A 351 -21.01 33.59 12.10
CA VAL A 351 -20.06 34.47 11.41
C VAL A 351 -19.72 34.02 9.99
N HIS A 352 -20.29 32.90 9.52
CA HIS A 352 -20.00 32.32 8.21
C HIS A 352 -20.31 33.26 7.03
N SER A 353 -21.40 34.04 7.12
CA SER A 353 -21.74 35.10 6.15
C SER A 353 -20.64 36.13 5.97
N LYS A 354 -19.98 36.47 7.08
CA LYS A 354 -19.09 37.63 7.20
C LYS A 354 -17.72 37.37 6.60
N VAL A 355 -17.30 36.10 6.58
CA VAL A 355 -16.02 35.69 5.99
C VAL A 355 -16.14 35.60 4.46
N PRO A 356 -15.16 36.07 3.67
CA PRO A 356 -15.21 35.98 2.22
C PRO A 356 -15.43 34.54 1.71
N PRO A 357 -16.20 34.35 0.60
CA PRO A 357 -16.51 33.04 0.02
C PRO A 357 -15.30 32.13 -0.18
N ILE A 358 -14.16 32.70 -0.60
CA ILE A 358 -12.91 31.99 -0.86
C ILE A 358 -12.29 31.36 0.40
N HIS A 359 -12.64 31.78 1.61
CA HIS A 359 -12.11 31.19 2.84
C HIS A 359 -13.15 30.31 3.53
N ARG A 360 -14.42 30.72 3.51
CA ARG A 360 -15.51 29.96 4.14
C ARG A 360 -15.87 28.66 3.41
N TYR A 361 -15.54 28.53 2.11
CA TYR A 361 -15.81 27.29 1.38
C TYR A 361 -15.05 26.09 1.97
N GLU A 362 -13.85 26.31 2.53
CA GLU A 362 -13.05 25.24 3.11
C GLU A 362 -13.72 24.66 4.36
N VAL A 363 -14.28 25.53 5.20
CA VAL A 363 -15.11 25.12 6.35
C VAL A 363 -16.36 24.37 5.88
N SER A 364 -17.02 24.87 4.82
CA SER A 364 -18.19 24.19 4.24
C SER A 364 -17.88 22.80 3.69
N ARG A 365 -16.64 22.51 3.25
CA ARG A 365 -16.23 21.17 2.81
C ARG A 365 -16.25 20.15 3.95
N VAL A 366 -15.86 20.54 5.17
CA VAL A 366 -15.92 19.66 6.35
C VAL A 366 -17.38 19.30 6.65
N THR A 367 -18.28 20.29 6.66
CA THR A 367 -19.71 20.03 6.85
C THR A 367 -20.31 19.16 5.74
N ALA A 368 -19.94 19.43 4.48
CA ALA A 368 -20.37 18.61 3.34
C ALA A 368 -19.92 17.16 3.48
N ARG A 369 -18.70 16.92 3.97
CA ARG A 369 -18.17 15.58 4.20
C ARG A 369 -18.96 14.81 5.26
N LEU A 370 -19.39 15.47 6.34
CA LEU A 370 -20.30 14.88 7.34
C LEU A 370 -21.64 14.48 6.72
N PHE A 371 -22.24 15.35 5.92
CA PHE A 371 -23.48 15.02 5.21
C PHE A 371 -23.33 13.83 4.25
N VAL A 372 -22.24 13.80 3.49
CA VAL A 372 -21.91 12.66 2.62
C VAL A 372 -21.71 11.39 3.43
N GLY A 373 -21.02 11.46 4.57
CA GLY A 373 -20.83 10.32 5.48
C GLY A 373 -22.14 9.77 6.02
N ILE A 374 -23.02 10.64 6.51
CA ILE A 374 -24.38 10.29 6.95
C ILE A 374 -25.15 9.64 5.79
N GLY A 375 -25.02 10.21 4.58
CA GLY A 375 -25.77 9.74 3.43
C GLY A 375 -25.34 8.45 2.80
N LYS A 376 -24.04 8.18 2.82
CA LYS A 376 -23.47 6.88 2.45
C LYS A 376 -23.58 5.85 3.57
N ARG A 377 -24.22 6.19 4.71
CA ARG A 377 -24.33 5.35 5.92
C ARG A 377 -22.97 4.95 6.50
N GLN A 378 -21.94 5.77 6.26
CA GLN A 378 -20.60 5.61 6.86
C GLN A 378 -20.51 6.28 8.23
N LEU A 379 -21.50 7.09 8.59
CA LEU A 379 -21.58 7.83 9.85
C LEU A 379 -22.98 7.70 10.42
N LEU A 380 -23.08 7.11 11.61
CA LEU A 380 -24.32 7.07 12.37
C LEU A 380 -24.56 8.45 13.01
N ALA A 381 -25.79 8.93 12.89
CA ALA A 381 -26.14 10.26 13.38
C ALA A 381 -27.56 10.24 13.97
N SER A 382 -27.68 10.64 15.24
CA SER A 382 -28.97 10.77 15.90
C SER A 382 -29.85 11.80 15.18
N LYS A 383 -31.17 11.76 15.43
CA LYS A 383 -32.07 12.79 14.87
C LYS A 383 -31.64 14.20 15.29
N GLU A 384 -31.26 14.35 16.55
CA GLU A 384 -30.79 15.61 17.13
C GLU A 384 -29.50 16.11 16.48
N ALA A 385 -28.47 15.26 16.36
CA ALA A 385 -27.20 15.65 15.72
C ALA A 385 -27.39 16.11 14.26
N ARG A 386 -28.33 15.47 13.53
CA ARG A 386 -28.67 15.86 12.16
C ARG A 386 -29.40 17.20 12.11
N CYS A 387 -30.31 17.47 13.06
CA CYS A 387 -30.98 18.76 13.19
C CYS A 387 -30.00 19.88 13.56
N MET A 388 -29.08 19.63 14.50
CA MET A 388 -28.05 20.59 14.90
C MET A 388 -27.13 20.90 13.72
N LEU A 389 -26.62 19.89 13.02
CA LEU A 389 -25.77 20.09 11.84
C LEU A 389 -26.45 20.93 10.75
N LEU A 390 -27.76 20.76 10.57
CA LEU A 390 -28.56 21.57 9.65
C LEU A 390 -28.63 23.04 10.08
N GLN A 391 -28.80 23.29 11.39
CA GLN A 391 -28.84 24.64 11.94
C GLN A 391 -27.48 25.34 11.87
N THR A 392 -26.38 24.62 12.09
CA THR A 392 -25.01 25.12 11.91
C THR A 392 -24.71 25.50 10.45
N CYS A 393 -25.51 25.01 9.49
CA CYS A 393 -25.40 25.37 8.08
C CYS A 393 -26.29 26.55 7.66
N GLY A 394 -27.20 27.04 8.53
CA GLY A 394 -28.39 27.79 8.13
C GLY A 394 -28.26 29.31 8.22
N ASP A 395 -27.95 29.93 7.08
CA ASP A 395 -28.76 30.95 6.36
C ASP A 395 -28.01 31.42 5.07
N ASP A 396 -26.69 31.22 5.01
CA ASP A 396 -25.82 31.76 3.95
C ASP A 396 -25.41 30.79 2.83
N CYS A 397 -25.86 29.53 2.89
CA CYS A 397 -25.51 28.49 1.90
C CYS A 397 -26.75 27.78 1.31
N PRO A 398 -27.63 28.50 0.59
CA PRO A 398 -28.92 27.97 0.10
C PRO A 398 -28.78 26.76 -0.85
N ASN A 399 -27.66 26.61 -1.56
CA ASN A 399 -27.42 25.46 -2.45
C ASN A 399 -27.10 24.17 -1.69
N ILE A 400 -26.33 24.25 -0.60
CA ILE A 400 -26.00 23.09 0.24
C ILE A 400 -27.23 22.68 1.05
N GLN A 401 -27.95 23.66 1.61
CA GLN A 401 -29.18 23.39 2.36
C GLN A 401 -30.27 22.77 1.48
N ARG A 402 -30.60 23.35 0.31
CA ARG A 402 -31.60 22.74 -0.59
C ARG A 402 -31.15 21.38 -1.12
N GLY A 403 -29.89 21.26 -1.51
CA GLY A 403 -29.32 19.98 -1.97
C GLY A 403 -29.47 18.90 -0.91
N PHE A 404 -29.15 19.24 0.34
CA PHE A 404 -29.31 18.35 1.47
C PHE A 404 -30.79 18.08 1.82
N GLU A 405 -31.67 19.08 1.87
CA GLU A 405 -33.10 18.89 2.15
C GLU A 405 -33.79 18.01 1.11
N VAL A 406 -33.41 18.13 -0.17
CA VAL A 406 -33.89 17.28 -1.26
C VAL A 406 -33.35 15.86 -1.09
N TRP A 407 -32.04 15.71 -0.89
CA TRP A 407 -31.40 14.41 -0.66
C TRP A 407 -31.98 13.71 0.57
N TRP A 408 -32.16 14.43 1.69
CA TRP A 408 -32.73 13.95 2.94
C TRP A 408 -34.18 13.47 2.79
N ARG A 409 -35.02 14.26 2.11
CA ARG A 409 -36.39 13.85 1.77
C ARG A 409 -36.40 12.55 0.98
N ARG A 410 -35.47 12.37 0.04
CA ARG A 410 -35.36 11.15 -0.78
C ARG A 410 -34.80 9.95 0.00
N ALA A 411 -33.80 10.17 0.84
CA ALA A 411 -33.09 9.11 1.55
C ALA A 411 -33.87 8.56 2.77
N PHE A 412 -34.64 9.41 3.46
CA PHE A 412 -35.27 9.04 4.74
C PHE A 412 -36.80 9.12 4.78
N ARG A 413 -37.47 9.71 3.77
CA ARG A 413 -38.95 9.70 3.71
C ARG A 413 -39.43 8.51 2.86
N ARG A 414 -39.61 7.34 3.47
CA ARG A 414 -40.43 6.25 2.87
C ARG A 414 -41.91 6.47 3.23
N ARG A 415 -42.80 6.17 2.25
CA ARG A 415 -44.26 6.30 2.23
C ARG A 415 -44.97 6.20 3.59
N SER A 416 -45.20 7.33 4.24
CA SER A 416 -46.26 7.49 5.23
C SER A 416 -47.57 7.77 4.47
N GLY A 417 -48.22 6.73 3.94
CA GLY A 417 -49.39 6.91 3.09
C GLY A 417 -50.02 5.63 2.56
N GLN A 418 -50.24 4.65 3.43
CA GLN A 418 -51.25 3.61 3.23
C GLN A 418 -51.73 3.17 4.61
N LEU A 419 -52.42 4.09 5.30
CA LEU A 419 -53.38 3.68 6.32
C LEU A 419 -54.55 3.12 5.50
N GLU A 420 -54.82 1.81 5.62
CA GLU A 420 -56.01 1.22 5.04
C GLU A 420 -57.24 1.95 5.57
N ARG A 421 -57.98 2.59 4.67
CA ARG A 421 -59.37 2.96 4.94
C ARG A 421 -60.19 1.68 4.81
N PRO A 422 -61.00 1.28 5.80
CA PRO A 422 -61.94 0.17 5.61
C PRO A 422 -62.96 0.59 4.55
N GLN A 423 -63.01 -0.13 3.43
CA GLN A 423 -64.07 0.05 2.44
C GLN A 423 -65.37 -0.55 3.00
N MET A 424 -66.32 0.30 3.36
CA MET A 424 -67.73 -0.09 3.48
C MET A 424 -68.23 -0.53 2.11
N ARG A 425 -68.55 -1.82 1.95
CA ARG A 425 -69.28 -2.35 0.79
C ARG A 425 -70.77 -2.13 1.01
N ILE A 426 -71.39 -1.32 0.15
CA ILE A 426 -72.83 -1.24 -0.02
C ILE A 426 -73.22 -2.40 -0.95
N ILE A 427 -74.00 -3.35 -0.45
CA ILE A 427 -74.65 -4.40 -1.23
C ILE A 427 -75.93 -3.78 -1.80
N THR A 428 -76.00 -3.62 -3.11
CA THR A 428 -77.27 -3.34 -3.82
C THR A 428 -77.74 -4.62 -4.48
N ASP A 429 -78.85 -5.15 -3.97
CA ASP A 429 -79.65 -6.19 -4.59
C ASP A 429 -80.14 -5.70 -5.97
N ASN A 430 -79.89 -6.50 -7.01
CA ASN A 430 -80.63 -6.43 -8.26
C ASN A 430 -81.27 -7.79 -8.51
N THR A 431 -82.52 -7.90 -8.09
CA THR A 431 -83.52 -8.82 -8.62
C THR A 431 -83.79 -8.47 -10.09
N THR A 432 -83.67 -9.46 -10.97
CA THR A 432 -84.26 -9.43 -12.31
C THR A 432 -85.18 -10.65 -12.44
N ASP A 433 -86.47 -10.36 -12.61
CA ASP A 433 -87.55 -11.28 -12.98
C ASP A 433 -87.62 -11.43 -14.52
N ASN A 434 -88.21 -12.55 -14.95
CA ASN A 434 -88.59 -12.97 -16.32
C ASN A 434 -87.45 -13.47 -17.24
N SER A 435 -87.50 -14.65 -17.87
CA SER A 435 -88.56 -15.64 -18.15
C SER A 435 -88.00 -17.06 -18.16
#